data_AF-A0A7X9FPM0-F1
#
_entry.id   AF-A0A7X9FPM0-F1
#
_cell.length_a   1.000
_cell.length_b   1.000
_cell.length_c   1.000
_cell.angle_alpha   90.00
_cell.angle_beta   90.00
_cell.angle_gamma   90.00
#
_symmetry.space_group_name_H-M   'P 1'
#
loop_
_entity.id
_entity.type
_entity.pdbx_description
1 polymer ?
#
loop_
_entity_poly.entity_id
_entity_poly.type
_entity_poly.pdbx_seq_one_letter_code
_entity_poly.pdbx_strand_id
1 'polypeptide(L)'
;MFSSKKEEVVELFNQAKNLNAVIKKILKQEVKRGSPEERFFKDFRNVVISNRATQLIEAFVEKHHPAAERYFMVIAGYIHDEAMVDISSKIIDEYADAFNATYSQNGSDIEITDQKNFEKIAKEALKKIENGLKEHDLPTSSFLKGVLVNRLFTPEVVGKLESVYGS
;
A
#
# COMPACT_ATOMS: atom_id res chain seq x y z
N MET A 1 0.99 1.84 -13.42
CA MET A 1 -0.37 1.70 -12.83
C MET A 1 -0.43 2.04 -11.34
N PHE A 2 0.65 1.87 -10.55
CA PHE A 2 0.62 2.07 -9.09
C PHE A 2 1.43 3.26 -8.56
N SER A 3 2.02 4.07 -9.44
CA SER A 3 2.69 5.31 -9.00
C SER A 3 1.66 6.24 -8.36
N SER A 4 1.80 6.46 -7.06
CA SER A 4 0.91 7.35 -6.33
C SER A 4 1.18 8.79 -6.68
N LYS A 5 0.11 9.58 -6.81
CA LYS A 5 0.23 11.03 -6.88
C LYS A 5 0.39 11.56 -5.45
N LYS A 6 1.28 12.53 -5.25
CA LYS A 6 1.50 13.13 -3.92
C LYS A 6 0.19 13.66 -3.32
N GLU A 7 -0.69 14.18 -4.16
CA GLU A 7 -1.98 14.74 -3.77
C GLU A 7 -2.89 13.66 -3.14
N GLU A 8 -2.87 12.43 -3.67
CA GLU A 8 -3.65 11.31 -3.13
C GLU A 8 -3.18 10.93 -1.71
N VAL A 9 -1.87 11.01 -1.46
CA VAL A 9 -1.28 10.74 -0.14
C VAL A 9 -1.65 11.84 0.86
N VAL A 10 -1.52 13.11 0.45
CA VAL A 10 -1.88 14.27 1.29
C VAL A 10 -3.37 14.27 1.64
N GLU A 11 -4.23 14.01 0.66
CA GLU A 11 -5.67 13.94 0.86
C GLU A 11 -6.04 12.86 1.88
N LEU A 12 -5.51 11.64 1.72
CA LEU A 12 -5.75 10.54 2.65
C LEU A 12 -5.38 10.92 4.08
N PHE A 13 -4.17 11.46 4.28
CA PHE A 13 -3.69 11.79 5.63
C PHE A 13 -4.43 12.95 6.27
N ASN A 14 -4.86 13.94 5.50
CA ASN A 14 -5.67 15.04 6.01
C ASN A 14 -7.09 14.59 6.42
N GLN A 15 -7.63 13.57 5.76
CA GLN A 15 -8.96 13.02 6.08
C GLN A 15 -8.92 11.99 7.24
N ALA A 16 -7.75 11.42 7.53
CA ALA A 16 -7.58 10.37 8.53
C ALA A 16 -7.64 10.88 9.99
N LYS A 17 -8.83 10.76 10.61
CA LYS A 17 -9.05 11.15 12.03
C LYS A 17 -8.20 10.35 13.03
N ASN A 18 -7.74 9.16 12.67
CA ASN A 18 -6.96 8.25 13.52
C ASN A 18 -5.44 8.31 13.26
N LEU A 19 -4.94 9.23 12.43
CA LEU A 19 -3.55 9.22 11.94
C LEU A 19 -2.48 9.17 13.04
N ASN A 20 -2.59 9.98 14.10
CA ASN A 20 -1.65 9.96 15.23
C ASN A 20 -1.68 8.63 16.00
N ALA A 21 -2.87 8.02 16.16
CA ALA A 21 -3.00 6.71 16.82
C ALA A 21 -2.35 5.61 15.97
N VAL A 22 -2.56 5.65 14.66
CA VAL A 22 -1.92 4.75 13.68
C VAL A 22 -0.40 4.83 13.76
N ILE A 23 0.17 6.04 13.69
CA ILE A 23 1.63 6.21 13.73
C ILE A 23 2.21 5.70 15.06
N LYS A 24 1.50 5.91 16.19
CA LYS A 24 1.89 5.32 17.49
C LYS A 24 1.87 3.80 17.48
N LYS A 25 0.86 3.17 16.85
CA LYS A 25 0.74 1.72 16.72
C LYS A 25 1.92 1.17 15.92
N ILE A 26 2.22 1.76 14.76
CA ILE A 26 3.35 1.40 13.90
C ILE A 26 4.69 1.51 14.65
N LEU A 27 4.95 2.64 15.32
CA LEU A 27 6.17 2.85 16.13
C LEU A 27 6.34 1.81 17.24
N LYS A 28 5.24 1.25 17.76
CA LYS A 28 5.26 0.25 18.83
C LYS A 28 5.44 -1.17 18.30
N GLN A 29 4.85 -1.49 17.15
CA GLN A 29 4.70 -2.87 16.67
C GLN A 29 5.70 -3.24 15.56
N GLU A 30 5.95 -2.32 14.63
CA GLU A 30 6.64 -2.63 13.36
C GLU A 30 8.07 -2.09 13.30
N VAL A 31 8.36 -1.02 14.07
CA VAL A 31 9.58 -0.25 13.89
C VAL A 31 10.61 -0.54 14.97
N LYS A 32 11.79 -0.98 14.56
CA LYS A 32 12.92 -1.23 15.46
C LYS A 32 13.46 0.09 16.03
N ARG A 33 13.64 0.15 17.35
CA ARG A 33 14.25 1.30 18.02
C ARG A 33 15.66 1.59 17.49
N GLY A 34 15.93 2.85 17.17
CA GLY A 34 17.18 3.35 16.62
C GLY A 34 17.30 3.26 15.09
N SER A 35 16.28 2.73 14.40
CA SER A 35 16.33 2.59 12.94
C SER A 35 15.99 3.91 12.21
N PRO A 36 16.43 4.08 10.95
CA PRO A 36 16.04 5.23 10.13
C PRO A 36 14.52 5.38 9.96
N GLU A 37 13.78 4.27 9.91
CA GLU A 37 12.32 4.22 9.89
C GLU A 37 11.73 4.88 11.14
N GLU A 38 12.29 4.60 12.32
CA GLU A 38 11.82 5.19 13.58
C GLU A 38 11.85 6.71 13.53
N ARG A 39 12.93 7.28 12.97
CA ARG A 39 13.07 8.72 12.78
C ARG A 39 11.99 9.25 11.86
N PHE A 40 11.77 8.61 10.70
CA PHE A 40 10.73 9.02 9.75
C PHE A 40 9.35 9.08 10.41
N PHE A 41 8.93 8.01 11.09
CA PHE A 41 7.61 7.96 11.71
C PHE A 41 7.48 8.95 12.88
N LYS A 42 8.54 9.20 13.65
CA LYS A 42 8.54 10.23 14.71
C LYS A 42 8.42 11.64 14.13
N ASP A 43 9.20 11.94 13.10
CA ASP A 43 9.18 13.24 12.43
C ASP A 43 7.79 13.50 11.83
N PHE A 44 7.20 12.49 11.18
CA PHE A 44 5.84 12.60 10.66
C PHE A 44 4.78 12.72 11.76
N ARG A 45 4.92 11.99 12.87
CA ARG A 45 4.02 12.14 14.03
C ARG A 45 4.04 13.57 14.58
N ASN A 46 5.22 14.19 14.67
CA ASN A 46 5.37 15.57 15.15
C ASN A 46 4.64 16.56 14.25
N VAL A 47 4.65 16.32 12.94
CA VAL A 47 3.86 17.07 11.96
C VAL A 47 2.36 16.90 12.22
N VAL A 48 1.89 15.66 12.39
CA VAL A 48 0.46 15.34 12.57
C VAL A 48 -0.14 15.93 13.85
N ILE A 49 0.64 16.03 14.94
CA ILE A 49 0.15 16.60 16.21
C ILE A 49 0.32 18.12 16.31
N SER A 50 0.86 18.77 15.27
CA SER A 50 1.06 20.21 15.25
C SER A 50 -0.25 20.97 15.05
N ASN A 51 -0.33 22.20 15.56
CA ASN A 51 -1.46 23.10 15.34
C ASN A 51 -1.62 23.54 13.87
N ARG A 52 -0.67 23.20 12.99
CA ARG A 52 -0.71 23.43 11.54
C ARG A 52 -0.61 22.12 10.75
N ALA A 53 -1.22 21.05 11.28
CA ALA A 53 -1.09 19.71 10.74
C ALA A 53 -1.32 19.65 9.22
N THR A 54 -2.39 20.28 8.71
CA THR A 54 -2.72 20.22 7.27
C THR A 54 -1.60 20.73 6.36
N GLN A 55 -1.07 21.94 6.59
CA GLN A 55 0.00 22.49 5.76
C GLN A 55 1.32 21.74 5.96
N LEU A 56 1.59 21.27 7.18
CA LEU A 56 2.82 20.57 7.49
C LEU A 56 2.82 19.13 6.94
N ILE A 57 1.66 18.47 6.86
CA ILE A 57 1.51 17.17 6.20
C ILE A 57 1.83 17.30 4.72
N GLU A 58 1.27 18.32 4.05
CA GLU A 58 1.54 18.59 2.64
C GLU A 58 3.03 18.81 2.38
N ALA A 59 3.67 19.71 3.14
CA ALA A 59 5.10 19.97 3.01
C ALA A 59 5.97 18.75 3.34
N PHE A 60 5.54 17.92 4.31
CA PHE A 60 6.24 16.70 4.65
C PHE A 60 6.16 15.67 3.52
N VAL A 61 4.96 15.45 2.96
CA VAL A 61 4.77 14.53 1.83
C VAL A 61 5.56 15.02 0.63
N GLU A 62 5.50 16.30 0.29
CA GLU A 62 6.23 16.88 -0.84
C GLU A 62 7.75 16.70 -0.73
N LYS A 63 8.30 16.84 0.49
CA LYS A 63 9.73 16.66 0.74
C LYS A 63 10.18 15.21 0.60
N HIS A 64 9.33 14.25 0.93
CA HIS A 64 9.69 12.85 1.10
C HIS A 64 9.18 11.93 0.00
N HIS A 65 8.17 12.33 -0.77
CA HIS A 65 7.68 11.60 -1.93
C HIS A 65 8.57 11.87 -3.16
N PRO A 66 8.90 10.86 -3.98
CA PRO A 66 8.50 9.44 -3.87
C PRO A 66 9.44 8.60 -2.99
N ALA A 67 10.57 9.13 -2.52
CA ALA A 67 11.62 8.37 -1.84
C ALA A 67 11.15 7.59 -0.58
N ALA A 68 10.09 8.06 0.09
CA ALA A 68 9.52 7.45 1.28
C ALA A 68 8.13 6.80 1.04
N GLU A 69 7.75 6.55 -0.21
CA GLU A 69 6.42 6.05 -0.59
C GLU A 69 6.02 4.80 0.22
N ARG A 70 6.94 3.83 0.38
CA ARG A 70 6.70 2.63 1.19
C ARG A 70 6.21 2.93 2.61
N TYR A 71 6.72 3.98 3.25
CA TYR A 71 6.30 4.32 4.62
C TYR A 71 4.91 4.96 4.63
N PHE A 72 4.58 5.75 3.62
CA PHE A 72 3.23 6.28 3.45
C PHE A 72 2.23 5.14 3.21
N MET A 73 2.59 4.13 2.42
CA MET A 73 1.75 2.96 2.18
C MET A 73 1.50 2.15 3.47
N VAL A 74 2.52 1.97 4.31
CA VAL A 74 2.36 1.33 5.63
C VAL A 74 1.34 2.09 6.47
N ILE A 75 1.43 3.42 6.53
CA ILE A 75 0.47 4.24 7.28
C ILE A 75 -0.93 4.09 6.72
N ALA A 76 -1.08 4.19 5.39
CA ALA A 76 -2.36 4.03 4.70
C ALA A 76 -3.02 2.66 5.00
N GLY A 77 -2.22 1.59 4.99
CA GLY A 77 -2.68 0.24 5.34
C GLY A 77 -3.25 0.16 6.75
N TYR A 78 -2.67 0.90 7.70
CA TYR A 78 -3.15 0.94 9.09
C TYR A 78 -4.30 1.93 9.34
N ILE A 79 -4.45 2.99 8.53
CA ILE A 79 -5.60 3.92 8.62
C ILE A 79 -6.91 3.17 8.37
N HIS A 80 -6.90 2.27 7.38
CA HIS A 80 -8.04 1.48 6.93
C HIS A 80 -7.86 -0.02 7.20
N ASP A 81 -7.19 -0.39 8.30
CA ASP A 81 -6.73 -1.77 8.59
C ASP A 81 -7.83 -2.82 8.39
N GLU A 82 -9.04 -2.59 8.91
CA GLU A 82 -10.18 -3.51 8.77
C GLU A 82 -10.58 -3.73 7.30
N ALA A 83 -10.75 -2.66 6.53
CA ALA A 83 -11.10 -2.74 5.11
C ALA A 83 -9.97 -3.39 4.30
N MET A 84 -8.71 -3.03 4.60
CA MET A 84 -7.55 -3.57 3.91
C MET A 84 -7.40 -5.07 4.16
N VAL A 85 -7.62 -5.52 5.40
CA VAL A 85 -7.66 -6.94 5.76
C VAL A 85 -8.79 -7.65 5.03
N ASP A 86 -10.03 -7.17 5.14
CA ASP A 86 -11.20 -7.80 4.50
C ASP A 86 -11.02 -7.98 2.98
N ILE A 87 -10.60 -6.91 2.28
CA ILE A 87 -10.37 -6.96 0.84
C ILE A 87 -9.25 -7.96 0.50
N SER A 88 -8.13 -7.90 1.22
CA SER A 88 -6.98 -8.77 0.94
C SER A 88 -7.28 -10.24 1.22
N SER A 89 -7.95 -10.56 2.33
CA SER A 89 -8.34 -11.93 2.70
C SER A 89 -9.25 -12.56 1.65
N LYS A 90 -10.28 -11.86 1.17
CA LYS A 90 -11.16 -12.36 0.11
C LYS A 90 -10.42 -12.73 -1.17
N ILE A 91 -9.40 -11.95 -1.54
CA ILE A 91 -8.59 -12.20 -2.73
C ILE A 91 -7.64 -13.38 -2.51
N ILE A 92 -7.01 -13.46 -1.34
CA ILE A 92 -6.11 -14.55 -0.96
C ILE A 92 -6.88 -15.87 -0.96
N ASP A 93 -8.03 -15.92 -0.27
CA ASP A 93 -8.85 -17.13 -0.14
C ASP A 93 -9.32 -17.66 -1.49
N GLU A 94 -9.54 -16.79 -2.47
CA GLU A 94 -10.02 -17.17 -3.79
C GLU A 94 -8.90 -17.53 -4.77
N TYR A 95 -7.75 -16.85 -4.70
CA TYR A 95 -6.75 -16.92 -5.77
C TYR A 95 -5.35 -17.35 -5.35
N ALA A 96 -5.00 -17.39 -4.06
CA ALA A 96 -3.59 -17.55 -3.65
C ALA A 96 -2.94 -18.82 -4.23
N ASP A 97 -3.58 -19.99 -4.07
CA ASP A 97 -3.04 -21.26 -4.57
C ASP A 97 -2.94 -21.28 -6.10
N ALA A 98 -4.01 -20.85 -6.77
CA ALA A 98 -4.07 -20.81 -8.23
C ALA A 98 -3.04 -19.85 -8.81
N PHE A 99 -2.84 -18.68 -8.18
CA PHE A 99 -1.88 -17.68 -8.61
C PHE A 99 -0.43 -18.14 -8.39
N ASN A 100 -0.13 -18.70 -7.22
CA ASN A 100 1.20 -19.21 -6.91
C ASN A 100 1.62 -20.39 -7.80
N ALA A 101 0.66 -21.10 -8.41
CA ALA A 101 0.95 -22.14 -9.41
C ALA A 101 1.36 -21.58 -10.79
N THR A 102 1.17 -20.28 -11.05
CA THR A 102 1.43 -19.64 -12.36
C THR A 102 2.86 -19.11 -12.52
N TYR A 103 3.66 -19.14 -11.46
CA TYR A 103 5.06 -18.72 -11.49
C TYR A 103 5.92 -19.59 -10.58
N SER A 104 7.22 -19.62 -10.86
CA SER A 104 8.23 -20.16 -9.95
C SER A 104 9.09 -19.02 -9.43
N GLN A 105 9.51 -19.11 -8.17
CA GLN A 105 10.38 -18.13 -7.54
C GLN A 105 11.73 -18.76 -7.20
N ASN A 106 12.79 -18.21 -7.77
CA ASN A 106 14.18 -18.60 -7.51
C ASN A 106 14.92 -17.42 -6.87
N GLY A 107 14.86 -17.33 -5.54
CA GLY A 107 15.39 -16.16 -4.83
C GLY A 107 14.57 -14.90 -5.12
N SER A 108 15.21 -13.88 -5.71
CA SER A 108 14.58 -12.61 -6.09
C SER A 108 14.06 -12.58 -7.53
N ASP A 109 14.23 -13.67 -8.28
CA ASP A 109 13.73 -13.77 -9.65
C ASP A 109 12.46 -14.61 -9.69
N ILE A 110 11.47 -14.11 -10.44
CA ILE A 110 10.25 -14.86 -10.75
C ILE A 110 10.15 -15.15 -12.23
N GLU A 111 9.89 -16.40 -12.55
CA GLU A 111 9.63 -16.91 -13.89
C GLU A 111 8.15 -17.29 -13.99
N ILE A 112 7.41 -16.62 -14.88
CA ILE A 112 6.00 -16.90 -15.11
C ILE A 112 5.92 -18.15 -15.99
N THR A 113 5.39 -19.24 -15.44
CA THR A 113 5.25 -20.54 -16.10
C THR A 113 3.92 -20.66 -16.85
N ASP A 114 2.91 -19.88 -16.45
CA ASP A 114 1.62 -19.79 -17.13
C ASP A 114 1.16 -18.32 -17.25
N GLN A 115 1.62 -17.67 -18.32
CA GLN A 115 1.33 -16.26 -18.59
C GLN A 115 -0.17 -15.96 -18.64
N LYS A 116 -0.95 -16.85 -19.27
CA LYS A 116 -2.38 -16.61 -19.50
C LYS A 116 -3.15 -16.61 -18.18
N ASN A 117 -2.88 -17.59 -17.31
CA ASN A 117 -3.55 -17.64 -16.01
C ASN A 117 -2.99 -16.59 -15.03
N PHE A 118 -1.69 -16.28 -15.09
CA PHE A 118 -1.09 -15.21 -14.30
C PHE A 118 -1.81 -13.87 -14.56
N GLU A 119 -1.92 -13.47 -15.83
CA GLU A 119 -2.60 -12.23 -16.22
C GLU A 119 -4.10 -12.26 -15.91
N LYS A 120 -4.76 -13.39 -16.13
CA LYS A 120 -6.19 -13.53 -15.84
C LYS A 120 -6.46 -13.27 -14.35
N ILE A 121 -5.77 -14.00 -13.48
CA ILE A 121 -5.96 -13.91 -12.03
C ILE A 121 -5.54 -12.53 -11.52
N ALA A 122 -4.42 -11.98 -12.00
CA ALA A 122 -3.99 -10.63 -11.63
C ALA A 122 -5.05 -9.57 -11.97
N LYS A 123 -5.63 -9.64 -13.16
CA LYS A 123 -6.71 -8.72 -13.58
C LYS A 123 -7.98 -8.89 -12.73
N GLU A 124 -8.34 -10.12 -12.37
CA GLU A 124 -9.46 -10.41 -11.48
C GLU A 124 -9.22 -9.86 -10.06
N ALA A 125 -8.02 -10.06 -9.51
CA ALA A 125 -7.61 -9.50 -8.22
C ALA A 125 -7.65 -7.96 -8.21
N LEU A 126 -7.10 -7.30 -9.24
CA LEU A 126 -7.16 -5.84 -9.37
C LEU A 126 -8.60 -5.31 -9.44
N LYS A 127 -9.49 -6.02 -10.13
CA LYS A 127 -10.91 -5.67 -10.17
C LYS A 127 -11.57 -5.83 -8.79
N LYS A 128 -11.23 -6.88 -8.05
CA LYS A 128 -11.72 -7.08 -6.67
C LYS A 128 -11.19 -6.03 -5.71
N ILE A 129 -9.94 -5.59 -5.85
CA ILE A 129 -9.40 -4.45 -5.10
C ILE A 129 -10.26 -3.21 -5.34
N GLU A 130 -10.53 -2.87 -6.60
CA GLU A 130 -11.35 -1.69 -6.91
C GLU A 130 -12.78 -1.81 -6.38
N ASN A 131 -13.42 -2.96 -6.53
CA ASN A 131 -14.76 -3.19 -6.01
C ASN A 131 -14.78 -3.15 -4.47
N GLY A 132 -13.82 -3.78 -3.82
CA GLY A 132 -13.68 -3.78 -2.37
C GLY A 132 -13.48 -2.39 -1.81
N LEU A 133 -12.64 -1.55 -2.45
CA LEU A 133 -12.50 -0.15 -2.05
C LEU A 133 -13.84 0.59 -2.13
N LYS A 134 -14.64 0.38 -3.19
CA LYS A 134 -15.98 0.98 -3.31
C LYS A 134 -16.96 0.46 -2.26
N GLU A 135 -16.94 -0.85 -1.96
CA GLU A 135 -17.81 -1.47 -0.93
C GLU A 135 -17.55 -0.93 0.48
N HIS A 136 -16.32 -0.51 0.75
CA HIS A 136 -15.91 0.11 2.02
C HIS A 136 -15.96 1.64 2.00
N ASP A 137 -16.58 2.25 0.98
CA ASP A 137 -16.65 3.72 0.78
C ASP A 137 -15.27 4.41 0.77
N LEU A 138 -14.25 3.72 0.26
CA LEU A 138 -12.87 4.23 0.15
C LEU A 138 -12.57 4.75 -1.27
N PRO A 139 -11.68 5.76 -1.39
CA PRO A 139 -11.23 6.23 -2.70
C PRO A 139 -10.57 5.12 -3.52
N THR A 140 -10.89 5.04 -4.81
CA THR A 140 -10.25 4.10 -5.76
C THR A 140 -8.97 4.67 -6.37
N SER A 141 -8.22 5.46 -5.59
CA SER A 141 -7.00 6.15 -6.02
C SER A 141 -5.89 5.15 -6.35
N SER A 142 -4.94 5.57 -7.19
CA SER A 142 -3.78 4.74 -7.54
C SER A 142 -2.98 4.39 -6.29
N PHE A 143 -2.90 5.31 -5.32
CA PHE A 143 -2.24 5.08 -4.04
C PHE A 143 -2.86 3.93 -3.23
N LEU A 144 -4.18 3.97 -2.95
CA LEU A 144 -4.84 2.93 -2.15
C LEU A 144 -4.87 1.57 -2.87
N LYS A 145 -5.00 1.58 -4.20
CA LYS A 145 -4.82 0.35 -5.01
C LYS A 145 -3.40 -0.19 -4.85
N GLY A 146 -2.38 0.67 -4.91
CA GLY A 146 -0.98 0.30 -4.69
C GLY A 146 -0.74 -0.30 -3.31
N VAL A 147 -1.37 0.24 -2.25
CA VAL A 147 -1.30 -0.31 -0.88
C VAL A 147 -1.79 -1.75 -0.84
N LEU A 148 -2.96 -2.03 -1.42
CA LEU A 148 -3.51 -3.39 -1.47
C LEU A 148 -2.66 -4.34 -2.33
N VAL A 149 -2.15 -3.87 -3.47
CA VAL A 149 -1.25 -4.65 -4.33
C VAL A 149 0.04 -5.04 -3.59
N ASN A 150 0.67 -4.09 -2.89
CA ASN A 150 1.88 -4.37 -2.09
C ASN A 150 1.61 -5.24 -0.86
N ARG A 151 0.35 -5.35 -0.42
CA ARG A 151 -0.06 -6.26 0.65
C ARG A 151 -0.29 -7.69 0.14
N LEU A 152 -0.79 -7.82 -1.09
CA LEU A 152 -1.16 -9.10 -1.70
C LEU A 152 0.02 -9.81 -2.36
N PHE A 153 0.95 -9.06 -2.93
CA PHE A 153 2.00 -9.60 -3.79
C PHE A 153 3.38 -9.25 -3.25
N THR A 154 4.35 -10.14 -3.47
CA THR A 154 5.75 -9.86 -3.15
C THR A 154 6.31 -8.78 -4.10
N PRO A 155 7.36 -8.05 -3.73
CA PRO A 155 7.94 -7.00 -4.57
C PRO A 155 8.30 -7.47 -5.99
N GLU A 156 8.78 -8.71 -6.13
CA GLU A 156 9.13 -9.33 -7.41
C GLU A 156 7.89 -9.48 -8.30
N VAL A 157 6.78 -9.96 -7.73
CA VAL A 157 5.49 -10.09 -8.40
C VAL A 157 4.93 -8.72 -8.78
N VAL A 158 5.00 -7.75 -7.88
CA VAL A 158 4.59 -6.36 -8.17
C VAL A 158 5.36 -5.81 -9.36
N GLY A 159 6.69 -5.99 -9.40
CA GLY A 159 7.52 -5.56 -10.53
C GLY A 159 7.10 -6.18 -11.87
N LYS A 160 6.72 -7.47 -11.88
CA LYS A 160 6.16 -8.10 -13.09
C LYS A 160 4.80 -7.54 -13.45
N LEU A 161 3.90 -7.34 -12.49
CA LEU A 161 2.59 -6.74 -12.72
C LEU A 161 2.72 -5.33 -13.30
N GLU A 162 3.69 -4.54 -12.85
CA GLU A 162 4.00 -3.23 -13.42
C GLU A 162 4.52 -3.33 -14.86
N SER A 163 5.32 -4.34 -15.21
CA SER A 163 5.73 -4.54 -16.60
C SER A 163 4.58 -4.92 -17.53
N VAL A 164 3.55 -5.60 -17.02
CA VAL A 164 2.39 -6.07 -17.79
C VAL A 164 1.31 -4.99 -17.91
N TYR A 165 1.04 -4.26 -16.82
CA TYR A 165 -0.08 -3.31 -16.72
C TYR A 165 0.35 -1.84 -16.54
N GLY A 166 1.66 -1.57 -16.46
CA GLY A 166 2.20 -0.25 -16.16
C GLY A 166 2.29 0.72 -17.34
N SER A 167 1.96 0.27 -18.55
CA SER A 167 1.91 1.05 -19.79
C SER A 167 0.75 2.04 -19.84
#